data_AF-A0A9C7PP42-F1
#
_entry.id   AF-A0A9C7PP42-F1
#
_cell.length_a   1.000
_cell.length_b   1.000
_cell.length_c   1.000
_cell.angle_alpha   90.00
_cell.angle_beta   90.00
_cell.angle_gamma   90.00
#
_symmetry.space_group_name_H-M   'P 1'
#
loop_
_entity.id
_entity.type
_entity.pdbx_description
1 polymer ?
#
loop_
_entity_poly.entity_id
_entity_poly.type
_entity_poly.pdbx_seq_one_letter_code
_entity_poly.pdbx_strand_id
1 'polypeptide(L)'
;MPTLGIPNSPRGIVDLWDVSDDWIPIYDRSDLPGFYLAVGTSGNQFKTAPAVGELMAELVIACEAGHDHERDPLQFHLSRIGRTISLDFFSRNRAINSTSSFSVLA
;
A
#
# COMPACT_ATOMS: atom_id res chain seq x y z
N MET A 1 30.59 -0.16 -13.42
CA MET A 1 30.43 0.16 -14.85
C MET A 1 31.28 1.37 -15.21
N PRO A 2 32.51 1.19 -15.71
CA PRO A 2 33.42 2.30 -16.06
C PRO A 2 33.10 3.01 -17.39
N THR A 3 32.22 2.42 -18.22
CA THR A 3 31.88 2.92 -19.57
C THR A 3 30.67 3.86 -19.61
N LEU A 4 30.05 4.15 -18.46
CA LEU A 4 28.88 5.03 -18.40
C LEU A 4 29.33 6.49 -18.47
N GLY A 5 29.32 7.05 -19.68
CA GLY A 5 29.67 8.46 -19.91
C GLY A 5 28.66 9.43 -19.27
N ILE A 6 29.12 10.60 -18.87
CA ILE A 6 28.25 11.68 -18.37
C ILE A 6 27.51 12.28 -19.58
N PRO A 7 26.16 12.27 -19.61
CA PRO A 7 25.43 12.82 -20.73
C PRO A 7 25.56 14.36 -20.78
N ASN A 8 25.80 14.91 -21.97
CA ASN A 8 25.89 16.36 -22.21
C ASN A 8 24.53 17.08 -22.25
N SER A 9 23.45 16.37 -21.93
CA SER A 9 22.09 16.91 -21.80
C SER A 9 21.37 16.23 -20.63
N PRO A 10 20.54 16.95 -19.87
CA PRO A 10 19.75 16.35 -18.80
C PRO A 10 18.88 15.22 -19.35
N ARG A 11 19.02 14.03 -18.77
CA ARG A 11 18.23 12.84 -19.10
C ARG A 11 17.69 12.27 -17.79
N GLY A 12 16.39 12.40 -17.55
CA GLY A 12 15.73 11.86 -16.37
C GLY A 12 14.49 12.65 -15.97
N ILE A 13 13.63 12.00 -15.18
CA ILE A 13 12.51 12.62 -14.48
C ILE A 13 12.70 12.27 -13.01
N VAL A 14 12.36 13.21 -12.13
CA VAL A 14 12.34 13.00 -10.69
C VAL A 14 10.93 13.23 -10.20
N ASP A 15 10.52 12.45 -9.21
CA ASP A 15 9.26 12.61 -8.50
C ASP A 15 9.41 12.07 -7.08
N LEU A 16 8.40 12.30 -6.25
CA LEU A 16 8.37 11.91 -4.84
C LEU A 16 7.69 10.56 -4.65
N TRP A 17 8.14 9.83 -3.63
CA TRP A 17 7.35 8.74 -3.06
C TRP A 17 6.55 9.26 -1.88
N ASP A 18 5.30 8.85 -1.82
CA ASP A 18 4.47 8.93 -0.61
C ASP A 18 4.89 7.78 0.31
N VAL A 19 5.61 8.09 1.38
CA VAL A 19 6.29 7.13 2.25
C VAL A 19 5.61 7.10 3.63
N SER A 20 5.30 5.90 4.11
CA SER A 20 4.83 5.67 5.48
C SER A 20 5.99 5.36 6.43
N ASP A 21 5.75 5.45 7.74
CA ASP A 21 6.79 5.31 8.77
C ASP A 21 7.58 3.99 8.72
N ASP A 22 6.94 2.90 8.27
CA ASP A 22 7.54 1.58 8.13
C ASP A 22 7.68 1.13 6.66
N TRP A 23 7.50 2.02 5.69
CA TRP A 23 7.59 1.74 4.26
C TRP A 23 6.59 0.68 3.74
N ILE A 24 5.53 0.41 4.50
CA ILE A 24 4.40 -0.45 4.12
C ILE A 24 3.20 0.45 3.78
N PRO A 25 2.43 0.20 2.71
CA PRO A 25 1.28 1.04 2.39
C PRO A 25 0.21 1.04 3.48
N ILE A 26 -0.62 2.08 3.46
CA ILE A 26 -1.85 2.16 4.25
C ILE A 26 -3.02 1.94 3.29
N TYR A 27 -3.77 0.86 3.54
CA TYR A 27 -5.01 0.48 2.84
C TYR A 27 -6.08 0.30 3.91
N ASP A 28 -6.81 1.37 4.22
CA ASP A 28 -7.67 1.41 5.40
C ASP A 28 -8.84 2.40 5.23
N ARG A 29 -9.84 2.34 6.11
CA ARG A 29 -10.82 3.41 6.28
C ARG A 29 -10.24 4.53 7.14
N SER A 30 -10.75 5.74 6.97
CA SER A 30 -10.42 6.85 7.86
C SER A 30 -11.40 6.97 9.03
N ASP A 31 -11.12 7.88 9.96
CA ASP A 31 -12.06 8.26 11.03
C ASP A 31 -13.26 9.05 10.50
N LEU A 32 -13.17 9.57 9.28
CA LEU A 32 -14.27 10.27 8.62
C LEU A 32 -15.12 9.24 7.82
N PRO A 33 -16.41 9.09 8.15
CA PRO A 33 -17.28 8.15 7.44
C PRO A 33 -17.32 8.41 5.93
N GLY A 34 -17.22 7.35 5.13
CA GLY A 34 -17.19 7.43 3.66
C GLY A 34 -15.84 7.78 3.04
N PHE A 35 -14.78 7.96 3.84
CA PHE A 35 -13.42 8.26 3.35
C PHE A 35 -12.46 7.10 3.61
N TYR A 36 -11.73 6.72 2.56
CA TYR A 36 -10.83 5.57 2.52
C TYR A 36 -9.43 5.99 2.04
N LEU A 37 -8.41 5.29 2.52
CA LEU A 37 -7.01 5.62 2.34
C LEU A 37 -6.33 4.52 1.51
N ALA A 38 -5.69 4.92 0.42
CA ALA A 38 -4.74 4.09 -0.32
C ALA A 38 -3.46 4.92 -0.55
N VAL A 39 -2.65 5.04 0.50
CA VAL A 39 -1.54 5.99 0.62
C VAL A 39 -0.28 5.31 1.15
N GLY A 40 0.84 6.02 1.23
CA GLY A 40 2.10 5.50 1.80
C GLY A 40 2.74 4.38 0.98
N THR A 41 2.55 4.38 -0.35
CA THR A 41 2.99 3.30 -1.26
C THR A 41 4.51 3.04 -1.28
N SER A 42 5.31 3.96 -0.75
CA SER A 42 6.73 3.75 -0.42
C SER A 42 7.56 3.24 -1.61
N GLY A 43 7.20 3.68 -2.82
CA GLY A 43 7.95 3.45 -4.06
C GLY A 43 7.86 2.06 -4.67
N ASN A 44 7.07 1.12 -4.12
CA ASN A 44 7.05 -0.27 -4.62
C ASN A 44 5.69 -0.78 -5.12
N GLN A 45 4.58 -0.11 -4.78
CA GLN A 45 3.22 -0.63 -5.02
C GLN A 45 2.71 -0.51 -6.46
N PHE A 46 3.49 0.07 -7.39
CA PHE A 46 3.17 -0.01 -8.81
C PHE A 46 3.04 -1.47 -9.29
N LYS A 47 3.79 -2.38 -8.65
CA LYS A 47 3.80 -3.82 -8.95
C LYS A 47 2.48 -4.52 -8.60
N THR A 48 1.79 -3.99 -7.59
CA THR A 48 0.61 -4.62 -6.95
C THR A 48 -0.67 -3.83 -7.17
N ALA A 49 -0.59 -2.66 -7.81
CA ALA A 49 -1.70 -1.72 -7.99
C ALA A 49 -3.03 -2.35 -8.46
N PRO A 50 -3.07 -3.31 -9.41
CA PRO A 50 -4.34 -3.95 -9.78
C PRO A 50 -5.01 -4.72 -8.63
N ALA A 51 -4.22 -5.49 -7.87
CA ALA A 51 -4.73 -6.23 -6.72
C ALA A 51 -5.17 -5.30 -5.59
N VAL A 52 -4.46 -4.18 -5.41
CA VAL A 52 -4.84 -3.13 -4.45
C VAL A 52 -6.17 -2.48 -4.85
N GLY A 53 -6.42 -2.28 -6.15
CA GLY A 53 -7.71 -1.76 -6.62
C GLY A 53 -8.88 -2.68 -6.27
N GLU A 54 -8.72 -3.99 -6.46
CA GLU A 54 -9.71 -5.00 -6.07
C GLU A 54 -9.91 -5.02 -4.54
N LEU A 55 -8.81 -5.00 -3.78
CA LEU A 55 -8.82 -4.96 -2.31
C LEU A 55 -9.55 -3.73 -1.77
N MET A 56 -9.25 -2.54 -2.30
CA MET A 56 -9.90 -1.31 -1.85
C MET A 56 -11.39 -1.29 -2.21
N ALA A 57 -11.77 -1.85 -3.36
CA ALA A 57 -13.19 -1.98 -3.71
C ALA A 57 -13.94 -2.86 -2.71
N GLU A 58 -13.36 -4.00 -2.31
CA GLU A 58 -13.97 -4.90 -1.33
C GLU A 58 -14.05 -4.25 0.07
N LEU A 59 -13.00 -3.56 0.49
CA LEU A 59 -12.98 -2.80 1.75
C LEU A 59 -14.10 -1.76 1.80
N VAL A 60 -14.25 -0.96 0.74
CA VAL A 60 -15.31 0.06 0.65
C VAL A 60 -16.67 -0.61 0.70
N ILE A 61 -16.93 -1.62 -0.14
CA ILE A 61 -18.22 -2.31 -0.17
C ILE A 61 -18.58 -2.91 1.20
N ALA A 62 -17.63 -3.56 1.87
CA ALA A 62 -17.86 -4.16 3.17
C ALA A 62 -18.17 -3.11 4.24
N CYS A 63 -17.36 -2.05 4.33
CA CYS A 63 -17.56 -0.99 5.31
C CYS A 63 -18.89 -0.24 5.09
N GLU A 64 -19.24 0.07 3.84
CA GLU A 64 -20.51 0.72 3.51
C GLU A 64 -21.73 -0.21 3.75
N ALA A 65 -21.53 -1.53 3.78
CA ALA A 65 -22.53 -2.52 4.19
C ALA A 65 -22.62 -2.72 5.72
N GLY A 66 -21.84 -1.96 6.51
CA GLY A 66 -21.85 -1.99 7.98
C GLY A 66 -20.83 -2.93 8.62
N HIS A 67 -19.85 -3.43 7.86
CA HIS A 67 -18.73 -4.21 8.43
C HIS A 67 -17.81 -3.32 9.29
N ASP A 68 -17.52 -3.74 10.51
CA ASP A 68 -16.66 -3.02 11.45
C ASP A 68 -15.19 -3.41 11.25
N HIS A 69 -14.56 -2.83 10.22
CA HIS A 69 -13.18 -3.13 9.82
C HIS A 69 -12.12 -2.90 10.93
N GLU A 70 -12.39 -2.01 11.90
CA GLU A 70 -11.44 -1.74 12.99
C GLU A 70 -11.43 -2.88 14.03
N ARG A 71 -12.58 -3.55 14.22
CA ARG A 71 -12.70 -4.66 15.19
C ARG A 71 -12.55 -6.03 14.53
N ASP A 72 -12.94 -6.14 13.27
CA ASP A 72 -12.87 -7.36 12.47
C ASP A 72 -12.20 -7.00 11.13
N PRO A 73 -10.86 -7.04 11.06
CA PRO A 73 -10.14 -6.67 9.85
C PRO A 73 -10.52 -7.55 8.66
N LEU A 74 -10.77 -6.90 7.52
CA LEU A 74 -11.19 -7.55 6.28
C LEU A 74 -10.17 -8.59 5.85
N GLN A 75 -10.66 -9.75 5.44
CA GLN A 75 -9.85 -10.85 4.89
C GLN A 75 -9.96 -10.85 3.37
N PHE A 76 -8.94 -10.38 2.67
CA PHE A 76 -8.93 -10.28 1.21
C PHE A 76 -8.35 -11.55 0.57
N HIS A 77 -9.09 -12.15 -0.37
CA HIS A 77 -8.65 -13.35 -1.08
C HIS A 77 -7.94 -13.01 -2.39
N LEU A 78 -6.63 -13.28 -2.44
CA LEU A 78 -5.80 -13.18 -3.64
C LEU A 78 -6.07 -14.37 -4.57
N SER A 79 -7.14 -14.28 -5.36
CA SER A 79 -7.66 -15.33 -6.25
C SER A 79 -6.60 -15.96 -7.16
N ARG A 80 -5.62 -15.17 -7.63
CA ARG A 80 -4.56 -15.64 -8.55
C ARG A 80 -3.52 -16.56 -7.91
N ILE A 81 -3.36 -16.49 -6.59
CA ILE A 81 -2.36 -17.29 -5.85
C ILE A 81 -2.98 -18.14 -4.73
N GLY A 82 -4.31 -18.07 -4.56
CA GLY A 82 -5.05 -18.87 -3.58
C GLY A 82 -4.67 -18.56 -2.13
N ARG A 83 -4.29 -17.31 -1.82
CA ARG A 83 -3.93 -16.88 -0.46
C ARG A 83 -4.90 -15.83 0.05
N THR A 84 -5.19 -15.89 1.34
CA THR A 84 -5.94 -14.84 2.01
C THR A 84 -4.99 -14.01 2.86
N ILE A 85 -5.14 -12.69 2.80
CA ILE A 85 -4.38 -11.74 3.61
C ILE A 85 -5.36 -10.94 4.46
N SER A 86 -4.93 -10.59 5.65
CA SER A 86 -5.67 -9.71 6.55
C SER A 86 -5.26 -8.26 6.31
N LEU A 87 -6.23 -7.36 6.27
CA LEU A 87 -5.99 -5.93 6.05
C LEU A 87 -5.47 -5.20 7.32
N ASP A 88 -5.46 -5.85 8.48
CA ASP A 88 -4.82 -5.31 9.70
C ASP A 88 -3.35 -4.94 9.47
N PHE A 89 -2.64 -5.70 8.63
CA PHE A 89 -1.26 -5.43 8.22
C PHE A 89 -1.10 -4.07 7.51
N PHE A 90 -2.16 -3.59 6.85
CA PHE A 90 -2.17 -2.31 6.15
C PHE A 90 -2.90 -1.21 6.91
N SER A 91 -3.34 -1.47 8.14
CA SER A 91 -4.06 -0.48 8.93
C SER A 91 -3.20 0.75 9.23
N ARG A 92 -3.82 1.93 9.29
CA ARG A 92 -3.19 3.16 9.78
C ARG A 92 -2.89 3.12 11.29
N ASN A 93 -3.55 2.23 12.02
CA ASN A 93 -3.41 2.05 13.46
C ASN A 93 -2.44 0.91 13.82
N ARG A 94 -1.76 0.31 12.83
CA ARG A 94 -0.82 -0.79 13.06
C ARG A 94 0.39 -0.33 13.87
N ALA A 95 1.01 -1.27 14.59
CA ALA A 95 2.33 -1.04 15.15
C ALA A 95 3.37 -0.93 14.03
N ILE A 96 4.27 0.05 14.12
CA ILE A 96 5.38 0.23 13.18
C ILE A 96 6.17 -1.09 13.08
N ASN A 97 6.30 -1.61 11.87
CA ASN A 97 7.08 -2.82 11.66
C ASN A 97 8.58 -2.53 11.72
N SER A 98 9.20 -2.81 12.88
CA SER A 98 10.65 -2.62 13.09
C SER A 98 11.54 -3.55 12.24
N THR A 99 10.98 -4.58 11.61
CA THR A 99 11.71 -5.47 10.70
C THR A 99 11.69 -5.00 9.26
N SER A 100 11.00 -3.88 8.96
CA SER A 100 11.04 -3.25 7.65
C SER A 100 12.46 -2.79 7.30
N SER A 101 12.77 -2.78 6.00
CA SER A 101 14.05 -2.27 5.49
C SER A 101 14.16 -0.75 5.55
N PHE A 102 13.08 -0.05 5.92
CA PHE A 102 12.96 1.42 5.88
C PHE A 102 13.47 2.02 4.58
N SER A 103 13.21 1.31 3.48
CA SER A 103 13.61 1.62 2.11
C SER A 103 12.70 0.88 1.15
N VAL A 104 12.82 1.15 -0.15
CA VAL A 104 12.02 0.47 -1.18
C VAL A 104 12.21 -1.04 -1.06
N LEU A 105 11.11 -1.76 -0.87
CA LEU A 105 11.08 -3.21 -0.94
C LEU A 105 11.42 -3.66 -2.36
N ALA A 106 12.55 -4.35 -2.48
CA ALA A 106 13.08 -4.92 -3.72
C ALA A 106 12.38 -6.23 -4.07
#